data_AF-A0A1H8VB88-F1
#
_entry.id   AF-A0A1H8VB88-F1
#
_cell.length_a   1.000
_cell.length_b   1.000
_cell.length_c   1.000
_cell.angle_alpha   90.00
_cell.angle_beta   90.00
_cell.angle_gamma   90.00
#
_symmetry.space_group_name_H-M   'P 1'
#
loop_
_entity.id
_entity.type
_entity.pdbx_description
1 polymer ?
#
loop_
_entity_poly.entity_id
_entity_poly.type
_entity_poly.pdbx_seq_one_letter_code
_entity_poly.pdbx_strand_id
1 'polypeptide(L)'
;MDLAPFDCCRHTKCTVCDQRYQSGDDALERFLDRRQSRYGLATSSVETLRTRLNLYVRAYREANDTDDLLTPIQRDGDAPAYEAVDACYAAFDWLNEDADRSYSAQTLQRVRRIVDAWYQHLVGRRVAAMNPASGLYDEFKWELDESSTPALSAAHIRKLMQVTTTPREQLLVVALAGWGLRASEVAALHVSQFNRDVADDDVPYIAFKNRKNGPGEVSVLFGLDVLDARIDEFL
;
A
#
# COMPACT_ATOMS: atom_id res chain seq x y z
N MET A 1 -11.53 -13.49 9.60
CA MET A 1 -11.67 -12.84 10.91
C MET A 1 -11.99 -11.40 10.64
N ASP A 2 -13.28 -11.10 10.73
CA ASP A 2 -13.86 -9.79 10.45
C ASP A 2 -13.45 -8.78 11.53
N LEU A 3 -12.90 -7.64 11.12
CA LEU A 3 -12.67 -6.49 11.98
C LEU A 3 -13.91 -5.60 11.88
N ALA A 4 -14.58 -5.39 13.01
CA ALA A 4 -15.79 -4.58 13.13
C ALA A 4 -15.53 -3.08 12.94
N PRO A 5 -16.52 -2.29 12.53
CA PRO A 5 -16.46 -0.82 12.52
C PRO A 5 -16.49 -0.27 13.96
N PHE A 6 -15.69 0.77 14.22
CA PHE A 6 -15.55 1.41 15.53
C PHE A 6 -16.86 2.10 15.96
N ASP A 7 -17.38 1.73 17.14
CA ASP A 7 -18.63 2.28 17.69
C ASP A 7 -18.34 3.46 18.64
N CYS A 8 -19.09 4.53 18.46
CA CYS A 8 -18.82 5.88 18.94
C CYS A 8 -19.63 6.23 20.20
N CYS A 9 -18.99 6.85 21.20
CA CYS A 9 -19.64 7.40 22.38
C CYS A 9 -20.73 8.42 22.02
N ARG A 10 -21.99 8.12 22.39
CA ARG A 10 -23.14 9.02 22.34
C ARG A 10 -23.22 9.91 23.58
N HIS A 11 -23.87 11.07 23.39
CA HIS A 11 -24.36 12.09 24.36
C HIS A 11 -23.35 13.23 24.59
N THR A 12 -23.56 14.45 24.09
CA THR A 12 -24.64 15.38 24.50
C THR A 12 -24.81 16.50 23.45
N LYS A 13 -26.06 16.90 23.13
CA LYS A 13 -26.38 17.95 22.14
C LYS A 13 -26.13 19.35 22.69
N CYS A 14 -25.44 20.20 21.93
CA CYS A 14 -25.51 21.67 22.06
C CYS A 14 -25.52 22.31 20.65
N THR A 15 -26.46 23.22 20.39
CA THR A 15 -26.92 23.62 19.04
C THR A 15 -26.35 24.97 18.57
N VAL A 16 -25.19 25.43 19.08
CA VAL A 16 -24.67 26.79 18.78
C VAL A 16 -23.19 26.82 18.34
N CYS A 17 -22.50 25.68 18.19
CA CYS A 17 -21.11 25.63 17.68
C CYS A 17 -20.97 24.59 16.56
N ASP A 18 -21.16 25.01 15.31
CA ASP A 18 -20.97 24.17 14.10
C ASP A 18 -19.49 24.07 13.68
N GLN A 19 -18.57 24.13 14.65
CA GLN A 19 -17.20 23.64 14.52
C GLN A 19 -17.17 22.26 15.17
N ARG A 20 -17.70 21.27 14.46
CA ARG A 20 -17.69 19.88 14.94
C ARG A 20 -16.25 19.49 15.23
N TYR A 21 -15.98 19.11 16.49
CA TYR A 21 -14.81 18.33 16.87
C TYR A 21 -14.68 17.20 15.86
N GLN A 22 -13.71 17.32 14.97
CA GLN A 22 -13.37 16.28 14.04
C GLN A 22 -12.61 15.26 14.88
N SER A 23 -13.09 14.03 14.97
CA SER A 23 -12.31 12.97 15.61
C SER A 23 -11.05 12.69 14.77
N GLY A 24 -10.01 12.13 15.39
CA GLY A 24 -8.79 11.70 14.68
C GLY A 24 -9.14 10.76 13.52
N ASP A 25 -10.04 9.82 13.76
CA ASP A 25 -10.54 8.86 12.76
C ASP A 25 -11.25 9.56 11.59
N ASP A 26 -12.14 10.51 11.86
CA ASP A 26 -12.81 11.28 10.81
C ASP A 26 -11.81 12.08 9.96
N ALA A 27 -10.73 12.56 10.56
CA ALA A 27 -9.65 13.26 9.84
C ALA A 27 -8.81 12.32 8.97
N LEU A 28 -8.57 11.10 9.41
CA LEU A 28 -7.88 10.08 8.64
C LEU A 28 -8.73 9.60 7.45
N GLU A 29 -10.00 9.26 7.67
CA GLU A 29 -10.87 8.78 6.58
C GLU A 29 -11.12 9.88 5.54
N ARG A 30 -11.34 11.14 5.94
CA ARG A 30 -11.45 12.25 4.98
C ARG A 30 -10.18 12.45 4.16
N PHE A 31 -9.00 12.20 4.74
CA PHE A 31 -7.76 12.26 4.00
C PHE A 31 -7.68 11.13 2.95
N LEU A 32 -8.08 9.91 3.32
CA LEU A 32 -8.13 8.76 2.43
C LEU A 32 -9.16 8.93 1.30
N ASP A 33 -10.37 9.39 1.61
CA ASP A 33 -11.43 9.69 0.64
C ASP A 33 -10.95 10.71 -0.41
N ARG A 34 -10.18 11.71 0.01
CA ARG A 34 -9.60 12.70 -0.91
C ARG A 34 -8.52 12.08 -1.78
N ARG A 35 -7.70 11.18 -1.25
CA ARG A 35 -6.71 10.42 -2.03
C ARG A 35 -7.40 9.59 -3.12
N GLN A 36 -8.51 8.95 -2.79
CA GLN A 36 -9.30 8.21 -3.76
C GLN A 36 -9.95 9.12 -4.81
N SER A 37 -10.73 10.11 -4.38
CA SER A 37 -11.56 10.94 -5.26
C SER A 37 -10.77 11.93 -6.12
N ARG A 38 -9.74 12.60 -5.56
CA ARG A 38 -9.02 13.67 -6.28
C ARG A 38 -7.78 13.19 -7.01
N TYR A 39 -7.12 12.16 -6.50
CA TYR A 39 -5.90 11.63 -7.09
C TYR A 39 -6.12 10.31 -7.84
N GLY A 40 -7.38 9.83 -7.90
CA GLY A 40 -7.75 8.62 -8.63
C GLY A 40 -7.06 7.36 -8.10
N LEU A 41 -6.70 7.31 -6.80
CA LEU A 41 -6.09 6.12 -6.23
C LEU A 41 -7.06 4.94 -6.28
N ALA A 42 -6.57 3.80 -6.75
CA ALA A 42 -7.30 2.54 -6.66
C ALA A 42 -7.62 2.18 -5.20
N THR A 43 -8.75 1.51 -4.97
CA THR A 43 -9.20 1.10 -3.62
C THR A 43 -8.13 0.32 -2.86
N SER A 44 -7.42 -0.60 -3.51
CA SER A 44 -6.34 -1.37 -2.89
C SER A 44 -5.17 -0.49 -2.41
N SER A 45 -4.88 0.60 -3.12
CA SER A 45 -3.90 1.60 -2.68
C SER A 45 -4.39 2.35 -1.45
N VAL A 46 -5.68 2.72 -1.40
CA VAL A 46 -6.30 3.37 -0.24
C VAL A 46 -6.26 2.47 0.99
N GLU A 47 -6.65 1.19 0.86
CA GLU A 47 -6.54 0.20 1.94
C GLU A 47 -5.10 0.07 2.45
N THR A 48 -4.12 0.08 1.54
CA THR A 48 -2.71 0.03 1.90
C THR A 48 -2.29 1.27 2.72
N LEU A 49 -2.82 2.45 2.40
CA LEU A 49 -2.57 3.67 3.18
C LEU A 49 -3.27 3.61 4.55
N ARG A 50 -4.52 3.12 4.60
CA ARG A 50 -5.27 2.92 5.83
C ARG A 50 -4.53 2.01 6.80
N THR A 51 -4.07 0.85 6.35
CA THR A 51 -3.29 -0.09 7.19
C THR A 51 -2.05 0.58 7.81
N ARG A 52 -1.36 1.44 7.07
CA ARG A 52 -0.17 2.15 7.58
C ARG A 52 -0.54 3.25 8.58
N LEU A 53 -1.63 3.97 8.33
CA LEU A 53 -2.12 4.98 9.27
C LEU A 53 -2.61 4.32 10.57
N ASN A 54 -3.33 3.21 10.49
CA ASN A 54 -3.77 2.45 11.67
C ASN A 54 -2.58 1.94 12.49
N LEU A 55 -1.49 1.55 11.83
CA LEU A 55 -0.26 1.17 12.52
C LEU A 55 0.32 2.35 13.32
N TYR A 56 0.31 3.55 12.74
CA TYR A 56 0.72 4.77 13.44
C TYR A 56 -0.24 5.12 14.59
N VAL A 57 -1.55 5.11 14.39
CA VAL A 57 -2.54 5.42 15.45
C VAL A 57 -2.36 4.48 16.65
N ARG A 58 -2.17 3.19 16.37
CA ARG A 58 -1.89 2.21 17.42
C ARG A 58 -0.61 2.56 18.17
N ALA A 59 0.48 2.79 17.45
CA ALA A 59 1.75 3.14 18.09
C ALA A 59 1.66 4.43 18.91
N TYR A 60 0.96 5.44 18.39
CA TYR A 60 0.73 6.70 19.10
C TYR A 60 -0.03 6.47 20.40
N ARG A 61 -1.09 5.65 20.36
CA ARG A 61 -1.85 5.30 21.56
C ARG A 61 -1.04 4.55 22.59
N GLU A 62 -0.23 3.58 22.17
CA GLU A 62 0.59 2.78 23.08
C GLU A 62 1.73 3.60 23.68
N ALA A 63 2.29 4.56 22.93
CA ALA A 63 3.38 5.41 23.40
C ALA A 63 2.94 6.58 24.28
N ASN A 64 1.72 7.10 24.07
CA ASN A 64 1.25 8.35 24.69
C ASN A 64 0.02 8.19 25.60
N ASP A 65 -0.49 6.97 25.76
CA ASP A 65 -1.73 6.67 26.51
C ASP A 65 -2.97 7.44 26.00
N THR A 66 -2.96 7.88 24.74
CA THR A 66 -4.07 8.64 24.12
C THR A 66 -4.11 8.42 22.61
N ASP A 67 -5.31 8.41 22.02
CA ASP A 67 -5.53 8.41 20.58
C ASP A 67 -5.86 9.82 20.02
N ASP A 68 -5.71 10.86 20.85
CA ASP A 68 -5.94 12.23 20.43
C ASP A 68 -4.79 12.79 19.58
N LEU A 69 -4.90 12.59 18.28
CA LEU A 69 -3.93 13.06 17.29
C LEU A 69 -4.11 14.53 16.88
N LEU A 70 -5.20 15.18 17.31
CA LEU A 70 -5.63 16.46 16.73
C LEU A 70 -5.55 17.62 17.71
N THR A 71 -5.98 17.46 18.96
CA THR A 71 -5.95 18.55 19.95
C THR A 71 -4.56 19.18 20.10
N PRO A 72 -3.45 18.40 20.16
CA PRO A 72 -2.11 18.97 20.34
C PRO A 72 -1.62 19.82 19.16
N ILE A 73 -2.23 19.68 17.98
CA ILE A 73 -1.81 20.38 16.76
C ILE A 73 -2.79 21.48 16.34
N GLN A 74 -3.89 21.65 17.06
CA GLN A 74 -4.93 22.61 16.70
C GLN A 74 -4.36 24.02 16.57
N ARG A 75 -4.80 24.71 15.52
CA ARG A 75 -4.26 26.04 15.21
C ARG A 75 -4.47 27.07 16.31
N ASP A 76 -5.62 26.99 16.96
CA ASP A 76 -6.05 27.92 18.01
C ASP A 76 -5.96 27.25 19.41
N GLY A 77 -5.16 26.18 19.52
CA GLY A 77 -4.92 25.48 20.78
C GLY A 77 -3.81 26.12 21.62
N ASP A 78 -3.85 25.89 22.92
CA ASP A 78 -2.86 26.40 23.88
C ASP A 78 -1.66 25.45 24.09
N ALA A 79 -1.70 24.25 23.49
CA ALA A 79 -0.66 23.24 23.64
C ALA A 79 0.66 23.73 22.98
N PRO A 80 1.80 23.63 23.69
CA PRO A 80 3.10 23.88 23.08
C PRO A 80 3.37 22.93 21.91
N ALA A 81 3.86 23.48 20.79
CA ALA A 81 4.09 22.69 19.57
C ALA A 81 5.05 21.51 19.75
N TYR A 82 6.00 21.60 20.69
CA TYR A 82 6.95 20.52 20.93
C TYR A 82 6.28 19.27 21.50
N GLU A 83 5.19 19.39 22.26
CA GLU A 83 4.49 18.23 22.84
C GLU A 83 3.90 17.33 21.75
N ALA A 84 3.38 17.94 20.67
CA ALA A 84 2.90 17.18 19.51
C ALA A 84 4.05 16.49 18.75
N VAL A 85 5.23 17.11 18.69
CA VAL A 85 6.43 16.53 18.08
C VAL A 85 6.93 15.35 18.91
N ASP A 86 7.08 15.54 20.21
CA ASP A 86 7.53 14.51 21.15
C ASP A 86 6.59 13.29 21.12
N ALA A 87 5.27 13.52 21.14
CA ALA A 87 4.29 12.45 21.07
C ALA A 87 4.33 11.69 19.73
N CYS A 88 4.57 12.41 18.63
CA CYS A 88 4.77 11.81 17.31
C CYS A 88 6.05 10.96 17.27
N TYR A 89 7.14 11.43 17.88
CA TYR A 89 8.42 10.72 17.92
C TYR A 89 8.33 9.48 18.79
N ALA A 90 7.72 9.59 19.97
CA ALA A 90 7.47 8.46 20.86
C ALA A 90 6.70 7.32 20.15
N ALA A 91 5.75 7.66 19.26
CA ALA A 91 5.07 6.66 18.44
C ALA A 91 6.01 5.95 17.47
N PHE A 92 6.97 6.65 16.87
CA PHE A 92 7.96 6.05 15.97
C PHE A 92 9.04 5.27 16.72
N ASP A 93 9.43 5.72 17.92
CA ASP A 93 10.30 4.97 18.81
C ASP A 93 9.63 3.64 19.21
N TRP A 94 8.35 3.69 19.60
CA TRP A 94 7.58 2.47 19.90
C TRP A 94 7.52 1.52 18.69
N LEU A 95 7.32 2.03 17.47
CA LEU A 95 7.37 1.22 16.24
C LEU A 95 8.74 0.61 15.97
N ASN A 96 9.81 1.25 16.44
CA ASN A 96 11.19 0.86 16.21
C ASN A 96 11.71 -0.11 17.28
N GLU A 97 11.24 0.02 18.53
CA GLU A 97 11.72 -0.70 19.70
C GLU A 97 10.93 -1.98 20.03
N ASP A 98 9.72 -2.17 19.49
CA ASP A 98 8.90 -3.37 19.77
C ASP A 98 9.60 -4.66 19.28
N ALA A 99 10.33 -5.32 20.18
CA ALA A 99 11.21 -6.45 19.93
C ALA A 99 10.48 -7.70 19.40
N ASP A 100 9.17 -7.81 19.65
CA ASP A 100 8.33 -8.89 19.15
C ASP A 100 7.77 -8.63 17.73
N ARG A 101 7.90 -7.40 17.21
CA ARG A 101 7.30 -6.96 15.94
C ARG A 101 8.26 -6.12 15.08
N SER A 102 9.54 -6.49 15.04
CA SER A 102 10.53 -5.76 14.24
C SER A 102 10.06 -5.56 12.79
N TYR A 103 9.57 -4.35 12.50
CA TYR A 103 9.13 -3.97 11.17
C TYR A 103 10.37 -3.71 10.32
N SER A 104 10.32 -4.12 9.05
CA SER A 104 11.42 -3.78 8.14
C SER A 104 11.58 -2.26 8.01
N ALA A 105 12.82 -1.79 7.84
CA ALA A 105 13.14 -0.39 7.53
C ALA A 105 12.23 0.20 6.43
N GLN A 106 11.95 -0.61 5.40
CA GLN A 106 11.04 -0.23 4.32
C GLN A 106 9.60 0.04 4.79
N THR A 107 9.10 -0.75 5.75
CA THR A 107 7.77 -0.57 6.32
C THR A 107 7.71 0.73 7.12
N LEU A 108 8.69 0.96 8.00
CA LEU A 108 8.78 2.16 8.83
C LEU A 108 8.86 3.44 7.97
N GLN A 109 9.69 3.44 6.92
CA GLN A 109 9.75 4.55 5.97
C GLN A 109 8.41 4.82 5.26
N ARG A 110 7.64 3.75 4.92
CA ARG A 110 6.32 3.89 4.28
C ARG A 110 5.27 4.43 5.24
N VAL A 111 5.33 4.06 6.52
CA VAL A 111 4.47 4.62 7.58
C VAL A 111 4.79 6.10 7.77
N ARG A 112 6.06 6.45 8.01
CA ARG A 112 6.51 7.83 8.13
C ARG A 112 6.02 8.71 6.98
N ARG A 113 6.20 8.25 5.74
CA ARG A 113 5.78 9.01 4.55
C ARG A 113 4.29 9.33 4.55
N ILE A 114 3.43 8.39 4.95
CA ILE A 114 1.98 8.64 4.94
C ILE A 114 1.53 9.50 6.12
N VAL A 115 2.17 9.36 7.28
CA VAL A 115 1.91 10.19 8.47
C VAL A 115 2.28 11.65 8.19
N ASP A 116 3.47 11.90 7.64
CA ASP A 116 3.88 13.23 7.19
C ASP A 116 2.88 13.80 6.17
N ALA A 117 2.53 13.04 5.14
CA ALA A 117 1.55 13.48 4.14
C ALA A 117 0.15 13.77 4.71
N TRP A 118 -0.25 13.10 5.79
CA TRP A 118 -1.52 13.33 6.47
C TRP A 118 -1.48 14.62 7.30
N TYR A 119 -0.46 14.82 8.13
CA TYR A 119 -0.33 16.06 8.89
C TYR A 119 -0.12 17.28 7.99
N GLN A 120 0.65 17.15 6.91
CA GLN A 120 0.75 18.20 5.88
C GLN A 120 -0.61 18.53 5.25
N HIS A 121 -1.49 17.53 5.07
CA HIS A 121 -2.86 17.78 4.62
C HIS A 121 -3.65 18.63 5.62
N LEU A 122 -3.50 18.37 6.92
CA LEU A 122 -4.17 19.15 7.98
C LEU A 122 -3.65 20.59 8.05
N VAL A 123 -2.34 20.80 7.91
CA VAL A 123 -1.73 22.13 7.80
C VAL A 123 -2.26 22.88 6.58
N GLY A 124 -2.25 22.24 5.40
CA GLY A 124 -2.76 22.86 4.16
C GLY A 124 -4.25 23.22 4.23
N ARG A 125 -5.00 22.56 5.11
CA ARG A 125 -6.42 22.83 5.39
C ARG A 125 -6.64 23.83 6.53
N ARG A 126 -5.57 24.34 7.14
CA ARG A 126 -5.59 25.22 8.31
C ARG A 126 -6.28 24.61 9.54
N VAL A 127 -6.33 23.28 9.61
CA VAL A 127 -6.79 22.54 10.80
C VAL A 127 -5.65 22.47 11.82
N ALA A 128 -4.44 22.22 11.35
CA ALA A 128 -3.24 22.18 12.18
C ALA A 128 -2.42 23.48 12.09
N ALA A 129 -1.82 23.91 13.20
CA ALA A 129 -0.81 24.98 13.21
C ALA A 129 0.49 24.56 12.53
N MET A 130 0.91 23.30 12.73
CA MET A 130 2.15 22.76 12.23
C MET A 130 2.03 21.26 11.93
N ASN A 131 3.09 20.66 11.40
CA ASN A 131 3.18 19.22 11.15
C ASN A 131 4.20 18.61 12.13
N PRO A 132 3.79 17.74 13.07
CA PRO A 132 4.72 17.17 14.06
C PRO A 132 5.67 16.14 13.43
N ALA A 133 5.34 15.63 12.24
CA ALA A 133 6.10 14.60 11.55
C ALA A 133 7.20 15.17 10.63
N SER A 134 7.32 16.49 10.49
CA SER A 134 8.25 17.09 9.52
C SER A 134 9.72 16.78 9.80
N GLY A 135 10.10 16.64 11.08
CA GLY A 135 11.48 16.34 11.48
C GLY A 135 11.85 14.85 11.45
N LEU A 136 10.87 13.95 11.25
CA LEU A 136 11.12 12.51 11.25
C LEU A 136 12.09 12.05 10.14
N TYR A 137 12.27 12.84 9.08
CA TYR A 137 13.24 12.56 8.02
C TYR A 137 14.69 12.68 8.47
N ASP A 138 14.96 13.59 9.40
CA ASP A 138 16.30 13.87 9.88
C ASP A 138 16.69 12.96 11.05
N GLU A 139 15.71 12.57 11.87
CA GLU A 139 15.92 11.76 13.09
C GLU A 139 15.96 10.26 12.78
N PHE A 140 15.01 9.75 11.98
CA PHE A 140 14.91 8.32 11.67
C PHE A 140 15.55 8.00 10.32
N LYS A 141 16.85 7.68 10.34
CA LYS A 141 17.63 7.31 9.14
C LYS A 141 17.70 5.80 8.95
N TRP A 142 16.55 5.13 8.85
CA TRP A 142 16.52 3.70 8.55
C TRP A 142 17.21 3.43 7.20
N GLU A 143 18.32 2.71 7.23
CA GLU A 143 18.99 2.25 6.01
C GLU A 143 18.19 1.11 5.39
N LEU A 144 17.98 1.19 4.07
CA LEU A 144 17.42 0.07 3.32
C LEU A 144 18.60 -0.82 2.93
N ASP A 145 18.66 -2.03 3.48
CA ASP A 145 19.47 -3.07 2.87
C ASP A 145 19.04 -3.22 1.41
N GLU A 146 20.01 -3.34 0.50
CA GLU A 146 19.75 -3.74 -0.89
C GLU A 146 18.85 -4.99 -0.86
N SER A 147 17.76 -4.97 -1.62
CA SER A 147 16.68 -5.93 -1.47
C SER A 147 17.22 -7.36 -1.37
N SER A 148 17.01 -8.02 -0.24
CA SER A 148 17.56 -9.35 0.06
C SER A 148 17.01 -10.47 -0.82
N THR A 149 16.14 -10.14 -1.80
CA THR A 149 15.65 -11.08 -2.80
C THR A 149 16.54 -11.00 -4.04
N PRO A 150 17.53 -11.91 -4.21
CA PRO A 150 18.38 -11.89 -5.38
C PRO A 150 17.56 -12.13 -6.65
N ALA A 151 17.95 -11.45 -7.73
CA ALA A 151 17.33 -11.67 -9.03
C ALA A 151 17.54 -13.14 -9.49
N LEU A 152 16.52 -13.72 -10.10
CA LEU A 152 16.63 -15.05 -10.69
C LEU A 152 17.49 -14.95 -11.96
N SER A 153 18.56 -15.76 -12.03
CA SER A 153 19.34 -15.92 -13.25
C SER A 153 18.62 -16.83 -14.25
N ALA A 154 19.01 -16.78 -15.52
CA ALA A 154 18.52 -17.72 -16.54
C ALA A 154 18.74 -19.19 -16.14
N ALA A 155 19.81 -19.50 -15.39
CA ALA A 155 20.06 -20.84 -14.87
C ALA A 155 19.03 -21.26 -13.82
N HIS A 156 18.56 -20.34 -12.96
CA HIS A 156 17.48 -20.61 -12.01
C HIS A 156 16.17 -20.88 -12.74
N ILE A 157 15.84 -20.09 -13.76
CA ILE A 157 14.61 -20.31 -14.56
C ILE A 157 14.64 -21.65 -15.29
N ARG A 158 15.78 -22.03 -15.89
CA ARG A 158 15.94 -23.36 -16.51
C ARG A 158 15.74 -24.49 -15.50
N LYS A 159 16.29 -24.37 -14.29
CA LYS A 159 16.07 -25.35 -13.22
C LYS A 159 14.61 -25.45 -12.83
N LEU A 160 13.90 -24.32 -12.74
CA LEU A 160 12.45 -24.31 -12.49
C LEU A 160 11.70 -25.07 -13.59
N MET A 161 11.94 -24.74 -14.87
CA MET A 161 11.32 -25.45 -15.99
C MET A 161 11.61 -26.96 -16.02
N GLN A 162 12.78 -27.39 -15.54
CA GLN A 162 13.14 -28.81 -15.48
C GLN A 162 12.42 -29.59 -14.40
N VAL A 163 12.01 -28.93 -13.30
CA VAL A 163 11.31 -29.60 -12.19
C VAL A 163 9.79 -29.51 -12.30
N THR A 164 9.26 -28.62 -13.14
CA THR A 164 7.82 -28.55 -13.41
C THR A 164 7.36 -29.77 -14.20
N THR A 165 6.30 -30.41 -13.73
CA THR A 165 5.81 -31.70 -14.27
C THR A 165 4.50 -31.57 -15.03
N THR A 166 3.80 -30.44 -14.88
CA THR A 166 2.51 -30.20 -15.54
C THR A 166 2.53 -28.96 -16.43
N PRO A 167 1.73 -28.91 -17.51
CA PRO A 167 1.51 -27.71 -18.32
C PRO A 167 1.14 -26.49 -17.48
N ARG A 168 0.34 -26.67 -16.42
CA ARG A 168 0.01 -25.59 -15.48
C ARG A 168 1.25 -25.01 -14.78
N GLU A 169 2.12 -25.85 -14.25
CA GLU A 169 3.35 -25.41 -13.57
C GLU A 169 4.33 -24.75 -14.54
N GLN A 170 4.49 -25.32 -15.73
CA GLN A 170 5.31 -24.76 -16.80
C GLN A 170 4.79 -23.37 -17.21
N LEU A 171 3.46 -23.24 -17.37
CA LEU A 171 2.83 -21.97 -17.71
C LEU A 171 3.06 -20.90 -16.63
N LEU A 172 3.09 -21.28 -15.33
CA LEU A 172 3.42 -20.33 -14.26
C LEU A 172 4.84 -19.78 -14.41
N VAL A 173 5.82 -20.63 -14.73
CA VAL A 173 7.21 -20.19 -14.93
C VAL A 173 7.31 -19.29 -16.17
N VAL A 174 6.68 -19.68 -17.28
CA VAL A 174 6.65 -18.89 -18.52
C VAL A 174 5.97 -17.53 -18.28
N ALA A 175 4.82 -17.50 -17.61
CA ALA A 175 4.07 -16.27 -17.39
C ALA A 175 4.80 -15.27 -16.47
N LEU A 176 5.44 -15.76 -15.40
CA LEU A 176 6.15 -14.92 -14.45
C LEU A 176 7.53 -14.49 -14.97
N ALA A 177 8.31 -15.42 -15.54
CA ALA A 177 9.69 -15.16 -15.93
C ALA A 177 9.86 -14.80 -17.41
N GLY A 178 9.06 -15.40 -18.30
CA GLY A 178 9.12 -15.17 -19.74
C GLY A 178 8.33 -13.94 -20.18
N TRP A 179 7.08 -13.81 -19.71
CA TRP A 179 6.22 -12.68 -20.07
C TRP A 179 6.32 -11.51 -19.08
N GLY A 180 6.94 -11.71 -17.92
CA GLY A 180 7.11 -10.68 -16.90
C GLY A 180 5.81 -10.23 -16.25
N LEU A 181 4.79 -11.11 -16.22
CA LEU A 181 3.53 -10.81 -15.57
C LEU A 181 3.67 -10.83 -14.06
N ARG A 182 2.87 -10.01 -13.38
CA ARG A 182 2.78 -10.05 -11.92
C ARG A 182 1.96 -11.27 -11.48
N ALA A 183 2.24 -11.80 -10.30
CA ALA A 183 1.47 -12.94 -9.75
C ALA A 183 -0.05 -12.72 -9.79
N SER A 184 -0.52 -11.50 -9.49
CA SER A 184 -1.95 -11.16 -9.57
C SER A 184 -2.49 -11.11 -11.01
N GLU A 185 -1.66 -10.76 -11.98
CA GLU A 185 -2.03 -10.77 -13.40
C GLU A 185 -2.13 -12.23 -13.87
N VAL A 186 -1.16 -13.07 -13.51
CA VAL A 186 -1.17 -14.51 -13.81
C VAL A 186 -2.39 -15.20 -13.20
N ALA A 187 -2.72 -14.89 -11.95
CA ALA A 187 -3.89 -15.47 -11.27
C ALA A 187 -5.24 -15.07 -11.91
N ALA A 188 -5.28 -13.93 -12.60
CA ALA A 188 -6.48 -13.42 -13.25
C ALA A 188 -6.50 -13.65 -14.78
N LEU A 189 -5.52 -14.39 -15.32
CA LEU A 189 -5.43 -14.66 -16.76
C LEU A 189 -6.65 -15.46 -17.24
N HIS A 190 -7.17 -15.04 -18.38
CA HIS A 190 -8.24 -15.73 -19.10
C HIS A 190 -7.84 -15.99 -20.56
N VAL A 191 -8.25 -17.13 -21.11
CA VAL A 191 -7.89 -17.54 -22.49
C VAL A 191 -8.28 -16.49 -23.53
N SER A 192 -9.41 -15.80 -23.33
CA SER A 192 -9.89 -14.75 -24.24
C SER A 192 -9.01 -13.50 -24.29
N GLN A 193 -7.99 -13.39 -23.45
CA GLN A 193 -7.03 -12.29 -23.47
C GLN A 193 -5.90 -12.53 -24.46
N PHE A 194 -5.70 -13.78 -24.91
CA PHE A 194 -4.62 -14.15 -25.81
C PHE A 194 -5.05 -13.94 -27.26
N ASN A 195 -4.35 -13.05 -27.95
CA ASN A 195 -4.48 -12.82 -29.38
C ASN A 195 -3.34 -13.57 -30.07
N ARG A 196 -3.65 -14.80 -30.52
CA ARG A 196 -2.68 -15.72 -31.14
C ARG A 196 -2.77 -15.72 -32.66
N ASP A 197 -3.97 -15.53 -33.19
CA ASP A 197 -4.24 -15.48 -34.63
C ASP A 197 -3.93 -14.07 -35.16
N VAL A 198 -2.64 -13.76 -35.25
CA VAL A 198 -2.11 -12.50 -35.79
C VAL A 198 -1.49 -12.74 -37.18
N ALA A 199 -1.23 -11.67 -37.93
CA ALA A 199 -0.55 -11.80 -39.23
C ALA A 199 0.87 -12.36 -39.06
N ASP A 200 1.43 -12.95 -40.13
CA ASP A 200 2.76 -13.62 -40.09
C ASP A 200 3.91 -12.67 -39.68
N ASP A 201 3.73 -11.36 -39.81
CA ASP A 201 4.67 -10.30 -39.41
C ASP A 201 4.38 -9.68 -38.02
N ASP A 202 3.30 -10.10 -37.36
CA ASP A 202 2.89 -9.63 -36.04
C ASP A 202 3.28 -10.61 -34.92
N VAL A 203 3.30 -10.10 -33.68
CA VAL A 203 3.64 -10.89 -32.49
C VAL A 203 2.38 -11.16 -31.66
N PRO A 204 2.08 -12.44 -31.33
CA PRO A 204 1.00 -12.78 -30.41
C PRO A 204 1.12 -12.01 -29.09
N TYR A 205 -0.02 -11.62 -28.51
CA TYR A 205 0.00 -10.78 -27.32
C TYR A 205 -1.16 -11.05 -26.36
N ILE A 206 -0.98 -10.66 -25.11
CA ILE A 206 -1.99 -10.70 -24.06
C ILE A 206 -2.56 -9.29 -23.88
N ALA A 207 -3.86 -9.14 -24.11
CA ALA A 207 -4.56 -7.88 -23.90
C ALA A 207 -5.11 -7.77 -22.47
N PHE A 208 -4.73 -6.70 -21.76
CA PHE A 208 -5.28 -6.38 -20.44
C PHE A 208 -6.15 -5.13 -20.49
N LYS A 209 -7.41 -5.28 -20.07
CA LYS A 209 -8.32 -4.13 -19.91
C LYS A 209 -7.96 -3.28 -18.68
N ASN A 210 -7.47 -3.91 -17.61
CA ASN A 210 -7.10 -3.25 -16.35
C ASN A 210 -5.77 -3.79 -15.84
N ARG A 211 -4.70 -2.96 -15.85
CA ARG A 211 -3.47 -3.20 -15.07
C ARG A 211 -3.22 -2.04 -14.11
N LYS A 212 -2.28 -2.22 -13.18
CA LYS A 212 -1.85 -1.17 -12.22
C LYS A 212 -1.41 0.13 -12.90
N ASN A 213 -0.97 0.07 -14.16
CA ASN A 213 -0.48 1.21 -14.92
C ASN A 213 -1.43 1.59 -16.08
N GLY A 214 -2.69 1.15 -16.05
CA GLY A 214 -3.65 1.32 -17.14
C GLY A 214 -3.76 0.09 -18.06
N PRO A 215 -4.61 0.14 -19.11
CA PRO A 215 -4.66 -0.88 -20.14
C PRO A 215 -3.28 -1.09 -20.78
N GLY A 216 -3.01 -2.32 -21.24
CA GLY A 216 -1.75 -2.60 -21.90
C GLY A 216 -1.69 -3.99 -22.49
N GLU A 217 -0.74 -4.15 -23.40
CA GLU A 217 -0.46 -5.41 -24.09
C GLU A 217 0.88 -5.96 -23.63
N VAL A 218 0.99 -7.29 -23.64
CA VAL A 218 2.23 -7.99 -23.35
C VAL A 218 2.49 -8.96 -24.49
N SER A 219 3.56 -8.74 -25.24
CA SER A 219 3.99 -9.63 -26.32
C SER A 219 4.37 -11.00 -25.76
N VAL A 220 3.90 -12.05 -26.42
CA VAL A 220 4.17 -13.45 -26.10
C VAL A 220 5.23 -13.96 -27.07
N LEU A 221 6.50 -13.80 -26.68
CA LEU A 221 7.65 -14.19 -27.50
C LEU A 221 8.07 -15.66 -27.30
N PHE A 222 7.62 -16.28 -26.21
CA PHE A 222 8.03 -17.63 -25.82
C PHE A 222 6.90 -18.36 -25.09
N GLY A 223 6.87 -19.69 -25.22
CA GLY A 223 5.97 -20.56 -24.44
C GLY A 223 4.52 -20.60 -24.95
N LEU A 224 4.30 -20.33 -26.24
CA LEU A 224 2.99 -20.53 -26.88
C LEU A 224 2.61 -22.02 -26.88
N ASP A 225 3.57 -22.90 -27.10
CA ASP A 225 3.41 -24.36 -26.98
C ASP A 225 2.94 -24.79 -25.58
N VAL A 226 3.50 -24.17 -24.53
CA VAL A 226 3.11 -24.43 -23.14
C VAL A 226 1.69 -23.90 -22.86
N LEU A 227 1.33 -22.74 -23.41
CA LEU A 227 -0.03 -22.22 -23.33
C LEU A 227 -1.03 -23.14 -24.04
N ASP A 228 -0.70 -23.59 -25.24
CA ASP A 228 -1.55 -24.47 -26.04
C ASP A 228 -1.78 -25.80 -25.32
N ALA A 229 -0.71 -26.43 -24.82
CA ALA A 229 -0.81 -27.64 -24.00
C ALA A 229 -1.72 -27.45 -22.76
N ARG A 230 -1.71 -26.25 -22.16
CA ARG A 230 -2.56 -25.95 -21.01
C ARG A 230 -4.03 -25.71 -21.42
N ILE A 231 -4.28 -25.13 -22.58
CA ILE A 231 -5.64 -24.95 -23.11
C ILE A 231 -6.22 -26.32 -23.47
N ASP A 232 -5.42 -27.20 -24.06
CA ASP A 232 -5.83 -28.55 -24.46
C ASP A 232 -6.24 -29.42 -23.26
N GLU A 233 -5.68 -29.20 -22.05
CA GLU A 233 -6.15 -29.86 -20.82
C GLU A 233 -7.61 -29.52 -20.45
N PHE A 234 -8.21 -28.50 -21.07
CA PHE A 234 -9.57 -28.05 -20.82
C PHE A 234 -10.55 -28.27 -21.99
N LEU A 235 -10.07 -28.81 -23.11
CA LEU A 235 -10.87 -29.14 -24.29
C LEU A 235 -11.25 -30.63 -24.29
#